data_AF-A0A2M7KJN1-F1
#
_entry.id   AF-A0A2M7KJN1-F1
#
_cell.length_a   1.000
_cell.length_b   1.000
_cell.length_c   1.000
_cell.angle_alpha   90.00
_cell.angle_beta   90.00
_cell.angle_gamma   90.00
#
_symmetry.space_group_name_H-M   'P 1'
#
loop_
_entity.id
_entity.type
_entity.pdbx_description
1 polymer ?
#
loop_
_entity_poly.entity_id
_entity_poly.type
_entity_poly.pdbx_seq_one_letter_code
_entity_poly.pdbx_strand_id
1 'polypeptide(L)'
;MTPITDETKIARAIKRSRQSLPPEPKVVDIRYKPYVDSRGGEDSLQVWIVLDEGVTLERGAGGALNDIARLIDDSLQSEGIPLFPYTRFAKKSELEAAGIDV
;
A
#
# COMPACT_ATOMS: atom_id res chain seq x y z
N MET A 1 -17.33 3.04 19.23
CA MET A 1 -15.94 3.25 18.78
C MET A 1 -15.50 1.94 18.17
N THR A 2 -15.87 1.71 16.91
CA THR A 2 -15.53 0.49 16.17
C THR A 2 -14.02 0.48 16.05
N PRO A 3 -13.31 -0.55 16.54
CA PRO A 3 -11.87 -0.56 16.45
C PRO A 3 -11.51 -0.55 14.97
N ILE A 4 -10.65 0.40 14.62
CA ILE A 4 -9.97 0.45 13.33
C ILE A 4 -9.48 -0.97 13.07
N THR A 5 -10.04 -1.56 12.02
CA THR A 5 -9.96 -2.95 11.59
C THR A 5 -8.66 -3.62 11.99
N ASP A 6 -8.74 -4.80 12.66
CA ASP A 6 -7.64 -5.59 13.21
C ASP A 6 -6.26 -5.29 12.57
N GLU A 7 -5.47 -4.41 13.20
CA GLU A 7 -4.13 -4.03 12.71
C GLU A 7 -3.26 -5.27 12.46
N THR A 8 -3.44 -6.32 13.25
CA THR A 8 -2.79 -7.61 13.08
C THR A 8 -3.16 -8.30 11.76
N LYS A 9 -4.43 -8.26 11.36
CA LYS A 9 -4.87 -8.82 10.06
C LYS A 9 -4.34 -7.98 8.91
N ILE A 10 -4.34 -6.65 9.03
CA ILE A 10 -3.77 -5.75 8.02
C ILE A 10 -2.27 -6.04 7.84
N ALA A 11 -1.50 -6.08 8.94
CA ALA A 11 -0.07 -6.41 8.90
C ALA A 11 0.19 -7.77 8.22
N ARG A 12 -0.67 -8.76 8.49
CA ARG A 12 -0.58 -10.09 7.88
C ARG A 12 -0.91 -10.08 6.38
N ALA A 13 -1.96 -9.37 5.97
CA ALA A 13 -2.33 -9.17 4.57
C ALA A 13 -1.19 -8.50 3.78
N ILE A 14 -0.60 -7.43 4.33
CA ILE A 14 0.52 -6.72 3.71
C ILE A 14 1.76 -7.62 3.63
N LYS A 15 2.08 -8.36 4.69
CA LYS A 15 3.20 -9.33 4.69
C LYS A 15 3.00 -10.45 3.66
N ARG A 16 1.76 -10.91 3.45
CA ARG A 16 1.42 -11.90 2.42
C ARG A 16 1.58 -11.32 1.02
N SER A 17 1.07 -10.12 0.80
CA SER A 17 1.19 -9.39 -0.47
C SER A 17 2.67 -9.25 -0.86
N ARG A 18 3.52 -8.87 0.10
CA ARG A 18 4.96 -8.68 -0.10
C ARG A 18 5.68 -9.92 -0.64
N GLN A 19 5.21 -11.12 -0.29
CA GLN A 19 5.79 -12.38 -0.78
C GLN A 19 5.39 -12.71 -2.22
N SER A 20 4.32 -12.07 -2.73
CA SER A 20 3.79 -12.29 -4.07
C SER A 20 4.11 -11.14 -5.02
N LEU A 21 4.86 -10.13 -4.58
CA LEU A 21 5.22 -9.00 -5.41
C LEU A 21 6.12 -9.44 -6.57
N PRO A 22 5.94 -8.85 -7.76
CA PRO A 22 6.87 -9.06 -8.86
C PRO A 22 8.28 -8.58 -8.48
N PRO A 23 9.34 -9.15 -9.08
CA PRO A 23 10.71 -8.73 -8.83
C PRO A 23 10.98 -7.28 -9.26
N GLU A 24 10.22 -6.78 -10.24
CA GLU A 24 10.26 -5.40 -10.72
C GLU A 24 8.84 -4.82 -10.83
N PRO A 25 8.61 -3.56 -10.39
CA PRO A 25 9.57 -2.66 -9.74
C PRO A 25 9.95 -3.12 -8.33
N LYS A 26 11.21 -2.94 -7.96
CA LYS A 26 11.73 -3.37 -6.66
C LYS A 26 11.09 -2.55 -5.53
N VAL A 27 10.24 -3.22 -4.74
CA VAL A 27 9.61 -2.65 -3.54
C VAL A 27 10.53 -2.91 -2.34
N VAL A 28 11.00 -1.84 -1.69
CA VAL A 28 11.88 -1.94 -0.51
C VAL A 28 11.09 -1.99 0.80
N ASP A 29 9.94 -1.31 0.84
CA ASP A 29 9.12 -1.20 2.03
C ASP A 29 7.64 -1.00 1.67
N ILE A 30 6.74 -1.42 2.57
CA ILE A 30 5.31 -1.13 2.45
C ILE A 30 4.84 -0.59 3.79
N ARG A 31 4.32 0.62 3.77
CA ARG A 31 3.79 1.31 4.95
C ARG A 31 2.31 1.53 4.78
N TYR A 32 1.58 1.59 5.88
CA TYR A 32 0.16 1.84 5.84
C TYR A 32 -0.27 2.61 7.07
N LYS A 33 -1.33 3.39 6.93
CA LYS A 33 -1.99 4.03 8.05
C LYS A 33 -3.50 4.02 7.84
N PRO A 34 -4.29 4.01 8.93
CA PRO A 34 -5.71 4.22 8.81
C PRO A 34 -5.99 5.59 8.21
N TYR A 35 -6.92 5.62 7.26
CA TYR A 35 -7.28 6.81 6.53
C TYR A 35 -8.80 6.91 6.49
N VAL A 36 -9.32 8.09 6.80
CA VAL A 36 -10.74 8.36 6.64
C VAL A 36 -10.92 9.12 5.35
N ASP A 37 -11.70 8.55 4.43
CA ASP A 37 -11.98 9.20 3.16
C ASP A 37 -12.69 10.55 3.40
N SER A 38 -12.12 11.63 2.88
CA SER A 38 -12.66 12.97 3.11
C SER A 38 -13.94 13.28 2.33
N ARG A 39 -14.36 12.43 1.37
CA ARG A 39 -15.59 12.62 0.58
C ARG A 39 -16.80 11.90 1.21
N GLY A 40 -16.57 10.77 1.87
CA GLY A 40 -17.64 9.95 2.45
C GLY A 40 -17.55 9.72 3.96
N GLY A 41 -16.41 10.03 4.59
CA GLY A 41 -16.15 9.70 6.00
C GLY A 41 -15.94 8.21 6.26
N GLU A 42 -15.72 7.42 5.20
CA GLU A 42 -15.59 5.97 5.27
C GLU A 42 -14.19 5.56 5.72
N ASP A 43 -14.11 4.54 6.59
CA ASP A 43 -12.85 3.93 6.99
C ASP A 43 -12.17 3.31 5.77
N SER A 44 -10.93 3.69 5.54
CA SER A 44 -10.09 3.23 4.45
C SER A 44 -8.66 3.02 4.94
N LEU A 45 -7.82 2.46 4.07
CA LEU A 45 -6.41 2.27 4.37
C LEU A 45 -5.57 3.08 3.39
N GLN A 46 -4.70 3.95 3.88
CA GLN A 46 -3.72 4.59 3.00
C GLN A 46 -2.45 3.76 3.03
N VAL A 47 -2.01 3.28 1.87
CA VAL A 47 -0.87 2.36 1.73
C VAL A 47 0.18 3.03 0.87
N TRP A 48 1.42 3.11 1.36
CA TRP A 48 2.59 3.56 0.60
C TRP A 48 3.46 2.37 0.24
N ILE A 49 3.58 2.13 -1.06
CA ILE A 49 4.54 1.21 -1.64
C ILE A 49 5.83 2.00 -1.87
N VAL A 50 6.84 1.72 -1.05
CA VAL A 50 8.14 2.37 -1.13
C VAL A 50 8.99 1.62 -2.13
N LEU A 51 9.30 2.28 -3.23
CA LEU A 51 10.15 1.76 -4.30
C LEU A 51 11.62 2.04 -4.00
N ASP A 52 12.49 1.16 -4.49
CA ASP A 52 13.93 1.38 -4.51
C ASP A 52 14.26 2.67 -5.28
N GLU A 53 15.28 3.40 -4.85
CA GLU A 53 15.63 4.69 -5.46
C GLU A 53 16.05 4.54 -6.93
N GLY A 54 16.61 3.37 -7.30
CA GLY A 54 16.98 3.02 -8.66
C GLY A 54 15.79 2.71 -9.57
N VAL A 55 14.56 2.58 -9.05
CA VAL A 55 13.38 2.34 -9.88
C VAL A 55 13.03 3.60 -10.67
N THR A 56 13.01 3.48 -12.00
CA THR A 56 12.47 4.51 -12.89
C THR A 56 11.05 4.13 -13.26
N LEU A 57 10.09 4.98 -12.87
CA LEU A 57 8.70 4.83 -13.27
C LEU A 57 8.53 5.33 -14.71
N GLU A 58 9.00 4.55 -15.66
CA GLU A 58 8.77 4.84 -17.08
C GLU A 58 7.28 4.61 -17.43
N ARG A 59 6.81 5.17 -18.56
CA ARG A 59 5.41 5.09 -19.01
C ARG A 59 4.83 3.67 -19.13
N GLY A 60 5.67 2.63 -19.14
CA GLY A 60 5.27 1.21 -19.14
C GLY A 60 5.09 0.57 -17.74
N ALA A 61 5.55 1.21 -16.67
CA ALA A 61 5.48 0.65 -15.31
C ALA A 61 4.05 0.55 -14.76
N GLY A 62 3.08 1.24 -15.38
CA GLY A 62 1.69 1.29 -14.91
C GLY A 62 1.04 -0.08 -14.73
N GLY A 63 1.40 -1.07 -15.56
CA GLY A 63 0.90 -2.44 -15.44
C GLY A 63 1.38 -3.12 -14.16
N ALA A 64 2.69 -3.10 -13.91
CA ALA A 64 3.28 -3.69 -12.71
C ALA A 64 2.83 -2.98 -11.42
N LEU A 65 2.68 -1.65 -11.46
CA LEU A 65 2.12 -0.89 -10.33
C LEU A 65 0.66 -1.27 -10.06
N ASN A 66 -0.14 -1.44 -11.10
CA ASN A 66 -1.53 -1.87 -10.95
C ASN A 66 -1.62 -3.29 -10.36
N ASP A 67 -0.74 -4.19 -10.79
CA ASP A 67 -0.65 -5.55 -10.27
C ASP A 67 -0.29 -5.56 -8.77
N ILE A 68 0.70 -4.74 -8.36
CA ILE A 68 1.03 -4.57 -6.94
C ILE A 68 -0.17 -4.04 -6.13
N ALA A 69 -0.86 -3.01 -6.64
CA ALA A 69 -2.04 -2.47 -5.95
C ALA A 69 -3.15 -3.53 -5.83
N ARG A 70 -3.36 -4.33 -6.88
CA ARG A 70 -4.32 -5.43 -6.89
C ARG A 70 -3.95 -6.55 -5.92
N LEU A 71 -2.66 -6.90 -5.79
CA LEU A 71 -2.18 -7.90 -4.83
C LEU A 71 -2.45 -7.49 -3.37
N ILE A 72 -2.31 -6.20 -3.07
CA ILE A 72 -2.63 -5.64 -1.76
C ILE A 72 -4.14 -5.73 -1.49
N ASP A 73 -4.96 -5.34 -2.46
CA ASP A 73 -6.42 -5.45 -2.37
C ASP A 73 -6.88 -6.90 -2.17
N ASP A 74 -6.39 -7.84 -2.98
CA ASP A 74 -6.70 -9.27 -2.86
C ASP A 74 -6.31 -9.83 -1.49
N SER A 75 -5.13 -9.45 -0.98
CA SER A 75 -4.68 -9.91 0.32
C SER A 75 -5.50 -9.35 1.47
N LEU A 76 -5.97 -8.10 1.37
CA LEU A 76 -6.88 -7.52 2.36
C LEU A 76 -8.24 -8.23 2.33
N GLN A 77 -8.80 -8.45 1.13
CA GLN A 77 -10.06 -9.18 0.98
C GLN A 77 -9.95 -10.63 1.47
N SER A 78 -8.82 -11.30 1.22
CA SER A 78 -8.58 -12.67 1.69
C SER A 78 -8.52 -12.80 3.21
N GLU A 79 -8.15 -11.73 3.93
CA GLU A 79 -8.19 -11.68 5.40
C GLU A 79 -9.53 -11.12 5.93
N GLY A 80 -10.50 -10.86 5.05
CA GLY A 80 -11.83 -10.36 5.38
C GLY A 80 -11.85 -8.88 5.78
N ILE A 81 -10.90 -8.08 5.29
CA ILE A 81 -10.76 -6.65 5.57
C ILE A 81 -11.52 -5.87 4.48
N PRO A 82 -12.66 -5.24 4.77
CA PRO A 82 -13.47 -4.52 3.79
C PRO A 82 -12.98 -3.08 3.53
N LEU A 83 -11.74 -2.76 3.88
CA LEU A 83 -11.18 -1.41 3.72
C LEU A 83 -10.64 -1.22 2.31
N PHE A 84 -10.97 -0.10 1.69
CA PHE A 84 -10.40 0.25 0.40
C PHE A 84 -8.93 0.72 0.57
N PRO A 85 -7.96 0.10 -0.12
CA PRO A 85 -6.55 0.49 -0.04
C PRO A 85 -6.21 1.62 -1.02
N TYR A 86 -6.14 2.85 -0.50
CA TYR A 86 -5.56 4.00 -1.20
C TYR A 86 -4.05 3.84 -1.37
N THR A 87 -3.67 3.12 -2.43
CA THR A 87 -2.29 2.78 -2.74
C THR A 87 -1.58 3.97 -3.40
N ARG A 88 -0.43 4.35 -2.83
CA ARG A 88 0.49 5.37 -3.33
C ARG A 88 1.85 4.75 -3.57
N PHE A 89 2.51 5.15 -4.65
CA PHE A 89 3.89 4.75 -4.93
C PHE A 89 4.80 5.94 -4.68
N ALA A 90 5.84 5.73 -3.90
CA ALA A 90 6.82 6.77 -3.58
C ALA A 90 8.20 6.14 -3.44
N LYS A 91 9.25 6.93 -3.62
CA LYS A 91 10.60 6.55 -3.21
C LYS A 91 10.81 6.96 -1.76
N LYS A 92 11.78 6.35 -1.08
CA LYS A 92 12.11 6.71 0.30
C LYS A 92 12.42 8.21 0.43
N SER A 93 13.27 8.74 -0.44
CA SER A 93 13.61 10.17 -0.48
C SER A 93 12.41 11.10 -0.72
N GLU A 94 11.39 10.64 -1.46
CA GLU A 94 10.16 11.42 -1.68
C GLU A 94 9.31 11.50 -0.41
N LEU A 95 9.22 10.41 0.36
CA LEU A 95 8.51 10.40 1.64
C LEU A 95 9.23 11.28 2.66
N GLU A 96 10.55 11.20 2.73
CA GLU A 96 11.37 12.03 3.63
C GLU A 96 11.28 13.51 3.25
N ALA A 97 11.37 13.85 1.96
CA ALA A 97 11.23 15.23 1.48
C ALA A 97 9.83 15.81 1.75
N ALA A 98 8.78 14.99 1.65
CA ALA A 98 7.41 15.40 1.94
C ALA A 98 7.08 15.42 3.45
N GLY A 99 8.03 15.04 4.32
CA GLY A 99 7.81 14.93 5.76
C GLY A 99 6.74 13.89 6.15
N ILE A 100 6.56 12.87 5.31
CA ILE A 100 5.59 11.81 5.53
C ILE A 100 6.25 10.77 6.44
N ASP A 101 6.04 10.91 7.75
CA ASP A 101 6.32 9.84 8.72
C ASP A 101 5.09 8.95 8.80
N VAL A 102 5.21 7.76 8.20
CA VAL A 102 4.19 6.70 8.14
C VAL A 102 4.73 5.42 8.74
#